data_AF-A0A2V6ZIB1-F1
#
_entry.id   AF-A0A2V6ZIB1-F1
#
_cell.length_a   1.000
_cell.length_b   1.000
_cell.length_c   1.000
_cell.angle_alpha   90.00
_cell.angle_beta   90.00
_cell.angle_gamma   90.00
#
_symmetry.space_group_name_H-M   'P 1'
#
loop_
_entity.id
_entity.type
_entity.pdbx_description
1 polymer ?
#
loop_
_entity_poly.entity_id
_entity_poly.type
_entity_poly.pdbx_seq_one_letter_code
_entity_poly.pdbx_strand_id
1 'polypeptide(L)'
;MYAFAPHLQKLAAPTRYRREARDLKPPSPETIDRRLCRLRGSVAGSSPVFKRGASGTDLADPAARMISHCGGRMKILRGWVPVLVVAGVLVALVQADAAHLKENARKHKIVYQLDDAGVDKAKFVLGNIRNHVSGVGGWQNIESLELVVFGPALKSFVQGSMDPALTQTLDALQLQGMTFGACGNTMKNFSITAEQLPPKSLILPQGGVVRIMELQEHGYIYLRP
;
A
#
# COMPACT_ATOMS: atom_id res chain seq x y z
N MET A 1 -38.65 -24.40 -24.17
CA MET A 1 -38.45 -24.01 -25.58
C MET A 1 -38.69 -22.51 -25.68
N TYR A 2 -37.62 -21.71 -25.70
CA TYR A 2 -37.70 -20.30 -26.09
C TYR A 2 -36.52 -20.05 -27.04
N ALA A 3 -36.86 -19.88 -28.31
CA ALA A 3 -35.97 -19.53 -29.38
C ALA A 3 -36.03 -18.00 -29.56
N PHE A 4 -34.88 -17.33 -29.54
CA PHE A 4 -34.72 -16.03 -30.19
C PHE A 4 -33.36 -15.98 -30.89
N ALA A 5 -33.44 -15.65 -32.17
CA ALA A 5 -32.37 -15.70 -33.16
C ALA A 5 -31.27 -14.63 -32.94
N PRO A 6 -30.10 -14.79 -33.56
CA PRO A 6 -28.91 -13.99 -33.29
C PRO A 6 -28.83 -12.77 -34.21
N HIS A 7 -28.52 -11.60 -33.65
CA HIS A 7 -28.11 -10.44 -34.44
C HIS A 7 -26.60 -10.20 -34.27
N LEU A 8 -25.84 -10.74 -35.22
CA LEU A 8 -24.43 -10.46 -35.45
C LEU A 8 -24.29 -9.03 -35.97
N GLN A 9 -23.73 -8.12 -35.19
CA GLN A 9 -23.23 -6.85 -35.69
C GLN A 9 -21.71 -6.80 -35.57
N LYS A 10 -21.04 -7.05 -36.70
CA LYS A 10 -19.60 -6.82 -36.89
C LYS A 10 -19.32 -5.33 -36.68
N LEU A 11 -18.81 -4.95 -35.51
CA LEU A 11 -18.17 -3.65 -35.33
C LEU A 11 -16.72 -3.76 -35.79
N ALA A 12 -16.49 -3.41 -37.05
CA ALA A 12 -15.15 -3.16 -37.55
C ALA A 12 -14.57 -1.94 -36.84
N ALA A 13 -13.45 -2.11 -36.13
CA ALA A 13 -12.71 -1.01 -35.54
C ALA A 13 -12.28 -0.01 -36.64
N PRO A 14 -12.34 1.31 -36.39
CA PRO A 14 -12.01 2.31 -37.40
C PRO A 14 -10.57 2.16 -37.88
N THR A 15 -10.40 2.08 -39.20
CA THR A 15 -9.15 1.89 -39.96
C THR A 15 -8.08 2.96 -39.72
N ARG A 16 -8.40 4.03 -38.98
CA ARG A 16 -7.48 5.13 -38.66
C ARG A 16 -6.35 4.69 -37.72
N TYR A 17 -6.64 3.82 -36.75
CA TYR A 17 -5.63 3.39 -35.75
C TYR A 17 -4.53 2.47 -36.34
N ARG A 18 -4.80 1.82 -37.48
CA ARG A 18 -3.85 0.88 -38.11
C ARG A 18 -2.77 1.57 -38.97
N ARG A 19 -2.92 2.86 -39.29
CA ARG A 19 -1.89 3.60 -40.04
C ARG A 19 -0.85 4.25 -39.11
N GLU A 20 -1.26 4.84 -38.00
CA GLU A 20 -0.32 5.53 -37.09
C GLU A 20 0.65 4.58 -36.37
N ALA A 21 0.30 3.31 -36.18
CA ALA A 21 1.20 2.32 -35.57
C ALA A 21 2.31 1.80 -36.51
N ARG A 22 2.29 2.12 -37.82
CA ARG A 22 3.32 1.67 -38.77
C ARG A 22 4.46 2.66 -38.98
N ASP A 23 4.30 3.92 -38.56
CA ASP A 23 5.27 4.99 -38.82
C ASP A 23 6.13 5.36 -37.60
N LEU A 24 5.96 4.69 -36.46
CA LEU A 24 6.83 4.85 -35.31
C LEU A 24 8.07 3.97 -35.45
N LYS A 25 9.10 4.53 -36.10
CA LYS A 25 10.46 3.98 -36.08
C LYS A 25 10.97 3.97 -34.63
N PRO A 26 11.41 2.84 -34.07
CA PRO A 26 12.00 2.83 -32.73
C PRO A 26 13.29 3.67 -32.72
N PRO A 27 13.56 4.45 -31.66
CA PRO A 27 14.76 5.28 -31.58
C PRO A 27 16.02 4.42 -31.59
N SER A 28 17.05 4.86 -32.30
CA SER A 28 18.32 4.15 -32.42
C SER A 28 19.08 4.13 -31.07
N PRO A 29 19.89 3.08 -30.81
CA PRO A 29 20.59 2.88 -29.54
C PRO A 29 21.52 4.04 -29.12
N GLU A 30 21.98 4.86 -30.06
CA GLU A 30 22.95 5.93 -29.82
C GLU A 30 22.36 7.18 -29.11
N THR A 31 21.04 7.27 -28.99
CA THR A 31 20.39 8.46 -28.38
C THR A 31 20.27 8.36 -26.85
N ILE A 32 20.43 7.16 -26.27
CA ILE A 32 20.28 6.92 -24.82
C ILE A 32 21.53 7.37 -24.04
N ASP A 33 22.71 7.34 -24.65
CA ASP A 33 23.98 7.55 -23.92
C ASP A 33 24.31 9.05 -23.68
N ARG A 34 23.75 9.97 -24.49
CA ARG A 34 24.03 11.42 -24.33
C ARG A 34 23.22 12.13 -23.25
N ARG A 35 22.15 11.52 -22.72
CA ARG A 35 21.36 12.12 -21.61
C ARG A 35 21.83 11.71 -20.22
N LEU A 36 22.59 10.63 -20.08
CA LEU A 36 23.12 10.17 -18.79
C LEU A 36 24.44 10.85 -18.38
N CYS A 37 25.19 11.43 -19.33
CA CYS A 37 26.46 12.09 -19.05
C CYS A 37 26.38 13.57 -18.62
N ARG A 38 25.19 14.19 -18.54
CA ARG A 38 25.06 15.63 -18.19
C ARG A 38 24.55 15.91 -16.77
N LEU A 39 24.53 14.93 -15.88
CA LEU A 39 24.13 15.11 -14.47
C LEU A 39 25.16 14.64 -13.43
N ARG A 40 26.38 14.31 -13.85
CA ARG A 40 27.52 14.14 -12.93
C ARG A 40 28.49 15.31 -13.10
N GLY A 41 28.21 16.39 -12.39
CA GLY A 41 29.11 17.53 -12.28
C GLY A 41 28.73 18.45 -11.13
N SER A 42 29.56 18.43 -10.08
CA SER A 42 29.72 19.46 -9.05
C SER A 42 28.74 19.46 -7.86
N VAL A 43 29.13 18.80 -6.76
CA VAL A 43 29.26 19.48 -5.45
C VAL A 43 30.42 18.85 -4.66
N ALA A 44 31.44 19.66 -4.40
CA ALA A 44 32.55 19.35 -3.51
C ALA A 44 32.20 19.79 -2.08
N GLY A 45 32.70 19.07 -1.06
CA GLY A 45 32.54 19.48 0.34
C GLY A 45 33.01 18.45 1.37
N SER A 46 34.33 18.27 1.46
CA SER A 46 35.15 17.76 2.57
C SER A 46 34.47 17.37 3.90
N SER A 47 34.68 16.12 4.32
CA SER A 47 34.60 15.67 5.72
C SER A 47 35.97 15.16 6.17
N PRO A 48 36.49 15.54 7.36
CA PRO A 48 37.55 14.79 7.99
C PRO A 48 37.00 13.86 9.07
N VAL A 49 37.33 12.59 8.88
CA VAL A 49 37.31 11.52 9.87
C VAL A 49 38.22 11.88 11.04
N PHE A 50 37.75 11.73 12.28
CA PHE A 50 38.61 11.72 13.45
C PHE A 50 38.16 10.68 14.48
N LYS A 51 39.04 9.70 14.70
CA LYS A 51 38.95 8.60 15.67
C LYS A 51 38.95 9.12 17.11
N ARG A 52 38.30 8.39 18.02
CA ARG A 52 38.97 7.95 19.27
C ARG A 52 38.16 6.89 20.01
N GLY A 53 38.88 5.89 20.50
CA GLY A 53 38.41 4.97 21.53
C GLY A 53 39.03 5.31 22.89
N ALA A 54 38.60 4.49 23.85
CA ALA A 54 39.22 4.14 25.14
C ALA A 54 39.10 5.12 26.34
N SER A 55 38.42 4.58 27.36
CA SER A 55 38.83 4.46 28.78
C SER A 55 39.04 5.71 29.66
N GLY A 56 38.34 5.71 30.80
CA GLY A 56 39.03 5.56 32.10
C GLY A 56 39.22 6.80 32.98
N THR A 57 38.51 6.76 34.12
CA THR A 57 38.92 7.16 35.49
C THR A 57 39.22 8.63 35.85
N ASP A 58 38.51 9.06 36.90
CA ASP A 58 38.94 9.82 38.09
C ASP A 58 39.89 11.02 37.95
N LEU A 59 39.47 12.17 38.50
CA LEU A 59 40.06 12.75 39.72
C LEU A 59 39.48 14.14 40.05
N ALA A 60 39.01 14.25 41.29
CA ALA A 60 38.97 15.36 42.23
C ALA A 60 39.44 16.80 41.83
N ASP A 61 38.54 17.76 42.09
CA ASP A 61 38.66 18.95 42.97
C ASP A 61 39.72 20.06 42.67
N PRO A 62 39.79 21.16 43.45
CA PRO A 62 38.87 22.29 43.65
C PRO A 62 39.44 23.62 43.07
N ALA A 63 38.67 24.71 43.17
CA ALA A 63 39.11 26.03 43.66
C ALA A 63 38.52 27.21 42.87
N ALA A 64 37.60 27.89 43.55
CA ALA A 64 37.60 29.33 43.77
C ALA A 64 37.94 30.26 42.59
N ARG A 65 36.92 31.02 42.14
CA ARG A 65 37.10 32.47 41.97
C ARG A 65 35.79 33.24 42.07
N MET A 66 35.58 33.71 43.30
CA MET A 66 35.03 34.99 43.72
C MET A 66 34.82 36.04 42.60
N ILE A 67 33.56 36.45 42.39
CA ILE A 67 33.17 37.75 41.81
C ILE A 67 31.98 38.22 42.65
N SER A 68 32.26 38.96 43.73
CA SER A 68 32.15 40.42 43.80
C SER A 68 30.73 40.93 43.54
N HIS A 69 30.06 41.29 44.64
CA HIS A 69 28.82 42.04 44.67
C HIS A 69 29.02 43.42 44.03
N CYS A 70 28.24 43.71 42.99
CA CYS A 70 27.88 45.07 42.62
C CYS A 70 26.37 45.23 42.77
N GLY A 71 25.96 45.88 43.87
CA GLY A 71 24.58 46.22 44.16
C GLY A 71 24.07 47.30 43.19
N GLY A 72 23.33 46.87 42.18
CA GLY A 72 22.44 47.72 41.42
C GLY A 72 21.02 47.56 41.94
N ARG A 73 20.51 48.55 42.68
CA ARG A 73 19.12 48.61 43.16
C ARG A 73 18.18 48.75 41.96
N MET A 74 17.80 47.63 41.37
CA MET A 74 16.87 47.57 40.25
C MET A 74 15.47 47.87 40.78
N LYS A 75 14.97 49.07 40.49
CA LYS A 75 13.61 49.47 40.80
C LYS A 75 12.68 48.63 39.95
N ILE A 76 12.05 47.65 40.60
CA ILE A 76 11.04 46.76 40.02
C ILE A 76 9.86 47.66 39.62
N LEU A 77 9.76 47.96 38.33
CA LEU A 77 8.61 48.68 37.79
C LEU A 77 7.41 47.73 37.89
N ARG A 78 6.56 48.04 38.87
CA ARG A 78 5.27 47.39 39.15
C ARG A 78 4.32 47.65 37.97
N GLY A 79 3.79 46.56 37.42
CA GLY A 79 3.07 46.52 36.15
C GLY A 79 4.07 46.03 35.12
N TRP A 80 4.00 44.81 34.59
CA TRP A 80 2.87 44.24 33.88
C TRP A 80 2.97 42.71 33.98
N VAL A 81 2.65 42.12 35.14
CA VAL A 81 2.74 40.66 35.37
C VAL A 81 1.42 40.09 35.89
N PRO A 82 0.29 40.33 35.20
CA PRO A 82 -0.66 39.22 35.06
C PRO A 82 -1.43 39.29 33.74
N VAL A 83 -0.76 39.18 32.59
CA VAL A 83 -1.48 38.94 31.31
C VAL A 83 -0.92 37.74 30.55
N LEU A 84 0.32 37.30 30.83
CA LEU A 84 0.95 36.16 30.14
C LEU A 84 0.81 34.80 30.84
N VAL A 85 -0.15 34.63 31.76
CA VAL A 85 -0.49 33.29 32.30
C VAL A 85 -1.85 32.79 31.82
N VAL A 86 -2.73 33.67 31.31
CA VAL A 86 -4.06 33.25 30.81
C VAL A 86 -4.04 32.89 29.31
N ALA A 87 -3.05 33.35 28.53
CA ALA A 87 -2.97 33.00 27.11
C ALA A 87 -2.36 31.60 26.83
N GLY A 88 -1.70 30.98 27.82
CA GLY A 88 -1.03 29.67 27.65
C GLY A 88 -1.92 28.45 27.87
N VAL A 89 -3.15 28.62 28.38
CA VAL A 89 -4.01 27.50 28.83
C VAL A 89 -5.08 27.12 27.79
N LEU A 90 -5.24 27.87 26.70
CA LEU A 90 -6.34 27.64 25.73
C LEU A 90 -5.94 26.96 24.41
N VAL A 91 -4.69 26.56 24.21
CA VAL A 91 -4.26 25.86 22.97
C VAL A 91 -3.50 24.57 23.32
N ALA A 92 -4.11 23.70 24.13
CA ALA A 92 -3.57 22.38 24.46
C ALA A 92 -4.59 21.24 24.23
N LEU A 93 -5.60 21.44 23.38
CA LEU A 93 -6.64 20.44 23.09
C LEU A 93 -6.94 20.27 21.60
N VAL A 94 -5.94 20.38 20.73
CA VAL A 94 -6.01 19.69 19.44
C VAL A 94 -5.31 18.35 19.61
N GLN A 95 -5.97 17.44 20.33
CA GLN A 95 -5.75 16.02 20.13
C GLN A 95 -6.15 15.77 18.68
N ALA A 96 -5.15 15.58 17.81
CA ALA A 96 -5.36 14.96 16.50
C ALA A 96 -5.74 13.50 16.74
N ASP A 97 -6.97 13.30 17.21
CA ASP A 97 -7.60 11.99 17.23
C ASP A 97 -7.67 11.57 15.75
N ALA A 98 -7.09 10.41 15.44
CA ALA A 98 -7.27 9.76 14.15
C ALA A 98 -8.73 9.31 14.05
N ALA A 99 -9.64 10.28 13.88
CA ALA A 99 -11.08 10.14 13.94
C ALA A 99 -11.65 9.49 12.66
N HIS A 100 -10.95 8.52 12.07
CA HIS A 100 -11.42 7.87 10.86
C HIS A 100 -12.40 6.71 11.10
N LEU A 101 -12.70 6.35 12.35
CA LEU A 101 -13.51 5.17 12.67
C LEU A 101 -14.68 5.40 13.64
N LYS A 102 -14.79 6.56 14.30
CA LYS A 102 -15.67 6.67 15.48
C LYS A 102 -17.08 7.21 15.20
N GLU A 103 -17.31 7.92 14.10
CA GLU A 103 -18.60 8.60 13.89
C GLU A 103 -19.53 7.89 12.89
N ASN A 104 -19.01 6.99 12.06
CA ASN A 104 -19.81 6.09 11.24
C ASN A 104 -19.00 4.83 11.01
N ALA A 105 -19.19 3.78 11.83
CA ALA A 105 -18.60 2.47 11.58
C ALA A 105 -19.29 1.82 10.37
N ARG A 106 -19.08 2.40 9.17
CA ARG A 106 -19.51 1.81 7.92
C ARG A 106 -18.66 0.57 7.74
N LYS A 107 -19.30 -0.59 7.76
CA LYS A 107 -18.63 -1.84 7.42
C LYS A 107 -18.09 -1.71 6.00
N HIS A 108 -16.85 -2.12 5.79
CA HIS A 108 -16.16 -1.92 4.53
C HIS A 108 -16.44 -3.08 3.56
N LYS A 109 -16.71 -2.75 2.29
CA LYS A 109 -16.72 -3.69 1.17
C LYS A 109 -15.44 -3.49 0.39
N ILE A 110 -14.63 -4.54 0.28
CA ILE A 110 -13.27 -4.42 -0.28
C ILE A 110 -13.06 -5.51 -1.32
N VAL A 111 -12.46 -5.13 -2.45
CA VAL A 111 -11.99 -6.05 -3.47
C VAL A 111 -10.49 -5.84 -3.70
N TYR A 112 -9.73 -6.93 -3.59
CA TYR A 112 -8.32 -6.96 -3.95
C TYR A 112 -8.15 -7.58 -5.33
N GLN A 113 -7.29 -6.98 -6.14
CA GLN A 113 -6.81 -7.58 -7.37
C GLN A 113 -5.42 -8.18 -7.17
N LEU A 114 -5.22 -9.37 -7.73
CA LEU A 114 -3.90 -9.96 -7.90
C LEU A 114 -3.76 -10.59 -9.30
N ASP A 115 -2.90 -9.99 -10.12
CA ASP A 115 -2.58 -10.44 -11.47
C ASP A 115 -1.09 -10.72 -11.72
N ASP A 116 -0.22 -10.25 -10.82
CA ASP A 116 1.22 -10.40 -10.92
C ASP A 116 1.70 -11.83 -10.59
N ALA A 117 2.63 -12.33 -11.39
CA ALA A 117 3.20 -13.66 -11.21
C ALA A 117 4.06 -13.75 -9.94
N GLY A 118 4.04 -14.93 -9.30
CA GLY A 118 5.02 -15.29 -8.28
C GLY A 118 4.43 -15.45 -6.88
N VAL A 119 5.00 -16.40 -6.15
CA VAL A 119 4.57 -16.75 -4.78
C VAL A 119 4.82 -15.60 -3.81
N ASP A 120 5.91 -14.85 -3.96
CA ASP A 120 6.25 -13.74 -3.07
C ASP A 120 5.22 -12.62 -3.14
N LYS A 121 4.74 -12.29 -4.34
CA LYS A 121 3.70 -11.28 -4.53
C LYS A 121 2.37 -11.76 -3.97
N ALA A 122 2.02 -13.03 -4.16
CA ALA A 122 0.83 -13.62 -3.55
C ALA A 122 0.88 -13.55 -2.01
N LYS A 123 2.00 -13.94 -1.40
CA LYS A 123 2.23 -13.83 0.06
C LYS A 123 2.14 -12.38 0.53
N PHE A 124 2.73 -11.45 -0.21
CA PHE A 124 2.66 -10.02 0.09
C PHE A 124 1.22 -9.49 0.09
N VAL A 125 0.42 -9.84 -0.92
CA VAL A 125 -1.00 -9.42 -0.99
C VAL A 125 -1.81 -10.01 0.16
N LEU A 126 -1.66 -11.31 0.48
CA LEU A 126 -2.36 -11.90 1.63
C LEU A 126 -1.92 -11.27 2.96
N GLY A 127 -0.64 -10.95 3.10
CA GLY A 127 -0.10 -10.20 4.24
C GLY A 127 -0.74 -8.82 4.37
N ASN A 128 -0.90 -8.10 3.26
CA ASN A 128 -1.57 -6.81 3.23
C ASN A 128 -3.05 -6.91 3.58
N ILE A 129 -3.75 -7.96 3.14
CA ILE A 129 -5.14 -8.22 3.53
C ILE A 129 -5.23 -8.40 5.05
N ARG A 130 -4.36 -9.23 5.64
CA ARG A 130 -4.32 -9.44 7.10
C ARG A 130 -4.05 -8.13 7.85
N ASN A 131 -3.11 -7.33 7.37
CA ASN A 131 -2.78 -6.03 7.97
C ASN A 131 -3.93 -5.04 7.83
N HIS A 132 -4.63 -5.02 6.69
CA HIS A 132 -5.79 -4.17 6.46
C HIS A 132 -6.93 -4.52 7.42
N VAL A 133 -7.25 -5.81 7.56
CA VAL A 133 -8.26 -6.29 8.53
C VAL A 133 -7.92 -5.85 9.95
N SER A 134 -6.67 -5.99 10.36
CA SER A 134 -6.20 -5.53 11.68
C SER A 134 -6.32 -4.01 11.82
N GLY A 135 -5.92 -3.26 10.79
CA GLY A 135 -5.92 -1.80 10.78
C GLY A 135 -7.31 -1.17 10.85
N VAL A 136 -8.35 -1.83 10.32
CA VAL A 136 -9.74 -1.39 10.48
C VAL A 136 -10.36 -1.82 11.81
N GLY A 137 -9.61 -2.50 12.68
CA GLY A 137 -10.06 -2.95 13.99
C GLY A 137 -10.65 -4.36 14.03
N GLY A 138 -10.52 -5.16 12.97
CA GLY A 138 -10.94 -6.55 12.90
C GLY A 138 -12.08 -6.82 11.90
N TRP A 139 -12.42 -8.11 11.74
CA TRP A 139 -13.40 -8.60 10.76
C TRP A 139 -14.82 -8.06 10.98
N GLN A 140 -15.19 -7.63 12.19
CA GLN A 140 -16.50 -7.05 12.49
C GLN A 140 -16.77 -5.73 11.76
N ASN A 141 -15.71 -5.03 11.33
CA ASN A 141 -15.78 -3.79 10.57
C ASN A 141 -15.68 -4.02 9.05
N ILE A 142 -15.66 -5.27 8.61
CA ILE A 142 -15.66 -5.67 7.20
C ILE A 142 -17.00 -6.32 6.88
N GLU A 143 -17.71 -5.78 5.90
CA GLU A 143 -18.95 -6.38 5.39
C GLU A 143 -18.63 -7.52 4.44
N SER A 144 -17.65 -7.32 3.56
CA SER A 144 -17.24 -8.30 2.56
C SER A 144 -15.83 -8.01 2.06
N LEU A 145 -15.00 -9.04 1.97
CA LEU A 145 -13.67 -8.95 1.39
C LEU A 145 -13.48 -10.06 0.35
N GLU A 146 -13.23 -9.66 -0.89
CA GLU A 146 -12.99 -10.59 -2.00
C GLU A 146 -11.61 -10.35 -2.60
N LEU A 147 -10.81 -11.42 -2.73
CA LEU A 147 -9.57 -11.43 -3.48
C LEU A 147 -9.83 -12.03 -4.86
N VAL A 148 -9.76 -11.22 -5.90
CA VAL A 148 -9.94 -11.63 -7.29
C VAL A 148 -8.57 -11.87 -7.94
N VAL A 149 -8.30 -13.12 -8.30
CA VAL A 149 -7.05 -13.56 -8.89
C VAL A 149 -7.23 -13.90 -10.36
N PHE A 150 -6.38 -13.34 -11.22
CA PHE A 150 -6.36 -13.63 -12.64
C PHE A 150 -4.94 -13.56 -13.19
N GLY A 151 -4.78 -13.84 -14.50
CA GLY A 151 -3.46 -13.80 -15.13
C GLY A 151 -2.47 -14.80 -14.54
N PRO A 152 -1.16 -14.56 -14.65
CA PRO A 152 -0.14 -15.51 -14.21
C PRO A 152 -0.15 -15.77 -12.70
N ALA A 153 -0.72 -14.88 -11.88
CA ALA A 153 -0.86 -15.07 -10.45
C ALA A 153 -1.63 -16.34 -10.06
N LEU A 154 -2.63 -16.74 -10.86
CA LEU A 154 -3.50 -17.88 -10.53
C LEU A 154 -2.71 -19.20 -10.42
N LYS A 155 -1.58 -19.31 -11.11
CA LYS A 155 -0.70 -20.50 -11.04
C LYS A 155 -0.12 -20.71 -9.64
N SER A 156 0.07 -19.64 -8.87
CA SER A 156 0.59 -19.73 -7.50
C SER A 156 -0.41 -20.32 -6.51
N PHE A 157 -1.68 -20.45 -6.90
CA PHE A 157 -2.77 -20.99 -6.06
C PHE A 157 -3.21 -22.39 -6.49
N VAL A 158 -2.49 -23.05 -7.39
CA VAL A 158 -2.77 -24.44 -7.77
C VAL A 158 -2.32 -25.36 -6.64
N GLN A 159 -3.25 -26.08 -6.00
CA GLN A 159 -3.03 -26.84 -4.76
C GLN A 159 -1.79 -27.76 -4.82
N GLY A 160 -1.59 -28.47 -5.94
CA GLY A 160 -0.48 -29.42 -6.09
C GLY A 160 0.92 -28.79 -6.11
N SER A 161 1.03 -27.49 -6.36
CA SER A 161 2.30 -26.75 -6.40
C SER A 161 2.30 -25.52 -5.49
N MET A 162 1.31 -25.42 -4.61
CA MET A 162 1.12 -24.26 -3.75
C MET A 162 2.12 -24.29 -2.59
N ASP A 163 2.72 -23.14 -2.31
CA ASP A 163 3.63 -23.01 -1.17
C ASP A 163 2.88 -23.20 0.16
N PRO A 164 3.39 -24.01 1.11
CA PRO A 164 2.67 -24.30 2.36
C PRO A 164 2.32 -23.08 3.20
N ALA A 165 3.19 -22.07 3.25
CA ALA A 165 2.94 -20.85 4.02
C ALA A 165 1.88 -19.96 3.33
N LEU A 166 1.85 -19.97 2.00
CA LEU A 166 0.77 -19.34 1.23
C LEU A 166 -0.56 -20.04 1.50
N THR A 167 -0.59 -21.39 1.50
CA THR A 167 -1.80 -22.19 1.77
C THR A 167 -2.35 -21.90 3.15
N GLN A 168 -1.50 -21.96 4.18
CA GLN A 168 -1.90 -21.69 5.55
C GLN A 168 -2.50 -20.28 5.71
N THR A 169 -1.88 -19.27 5.07
CA THR A 169 -2.37 -17.89 5.16
C THR A 169 -3.71 -17.73 4.43
N LEU A 170 -3.84 -18.33 3.24
CA LEU A 170 -5.08 -18.29 2.47
C LEU A 170 -6.23 -18.96 3.23
N ASP A 171 -6.01 -20.18 3.72
CA ASP A 171 -7.01 -20.94 4.47
C ASP A 171 -7.49 -20.19 5.70
N ALA A 172 -6.55 -19.58 6.46
CA ALA A 172 -6.89 -18.76 7.62
C ALA A 172 -7.80 -17.58 7.24
N LEU A 173 -7.48 -16.85 6.17
CA LEU A 173 -8.29 -15.72 5.71
C LEU A 173 -9.66 -16.18 5.20
N GLN A 174 -9.74 -17.30 4.47
CA GLN A 174 -11.01 -17.85 3.99
C GLN A 174 -11.90 -18.34 5.15
N LEU A 175 -11.32 -18.94 6.19
CA LEU A 175 -12.05 -19.34 7.40
C LEU A 175 -12.64 -18.13 8.14
N GLN A 176 -12.00 -16.97 8.06
CA GLN A 176 -12.46 -15.74 8.67
C GLN A 176 -13.49 -14.97 7.83
N GLY A 177 -13.79 -15.42 6.61
CA GLY A 177 -14.83 -14.84 5.75
C GLY A 177 -14.31 -14.16 4.48
N MET A 178 -13.01 -14.26 4.16
CA MET A 178 -12.51 -13.82 2.86
C MET A 178 -13.02 -14.74 1.73
N THR A 179 -13.51 -14.14 0.65
CA THR A 179 -13.82 -14.87 -0.59
C THR A 179 -12.61 -14.87 -1.52
N PHE A 180 -12.22 -16.05 -2.01
CA PHE A 180 -11.19 -16.20 -3.04
C PHE A 180 -11.86 -16.40 -4.40
N GLY A 181 -11.72 -15.43 -5.31
CA GLY A 181 -12.28 -15.45 -6.65
C GLY A 181 -11.24 -15.82 -7.70
N ALA A 182 -11.48 -16.89 -8.45
CA ALA A 182 -10.61 -17.35 -9.53
C ALA A 182 -11.20 -17.02 -10.91
N CYS A 183 -10.44 -16.33 -11.75
CA CYS A 183 -10.88 -15.95 -13.10
C CYS A 183 -11.03 -17.16 -14.04
N GLY A 184 -12.26 -17.41 -14.51
CA GLY A 184 -12.58 -18.51 -15.41
C GLY A 184 -11.88 -18.43 -16.78
N ASN A 185 -11.63 -17.23 -17.31
CA ASN A 185 -10.86 -17.07 -18.54
C ASN A 185 -9.39 -17.48 -18.34
N THR A 186 -8.81 -17.13 -17.19
CA THR A 186 -7.45 -17.52 -16.83
C THR A 186 -7.35 -19.02 -16.59
N MET A 187 -8.35 -19.62 -15.93
CA MET A 187 -8.43 -21.06 -15.77
C MET A 187 -8.43 -21.80 -17.11
N LYS A 188 -9.27 -21.36 -18.06
CA LYS A 188 -9.29 -21.90 -19.43
C LYS A 188 -7.94 -21.77 -20.13
N ASN A 189 -7.29 -20.60 -20.02
CA ASN A 189 -6.01 -20.34 -20.68
C ASN A 189 -4.85 -21.18 -20.13
N PHE A 190 -4.89 -21.57 -18.85
CA PHE A 190 -3.85 -22.39 -18.23
C PHE A 190 -4.29 -23.84 -17.98
N SER A 191 -5.44 -24.25 -18.51
CA SER A 191 -6.02 -25.58 -18.29
C SER A 191 -6.12 -25.96 -16.80
N ILE A 192 -6.45 -24.98 -15.95
CA ILE A 192 -6.65 -25.17 -14.51
C ILE A 192 -8.11 -25.54 -14.28
N THR A 193 -8.36 -26.63 -13.56
CA THR A 193 -9.72 -27.06 -13.19
C THR A 193 -10.11 -26.55 -11.80
N ALA A 194 -11.40 -26.61 -11.46
CA ALA A 194 -11.88 -26.11 -10.17
C ALA A 194 -11.33 -26.93 -8.99
N GLU A 195 -11.07 -28.21 -9.20
CA GLU A 195 -10.55 -29.14 -8.18
C GLU A 195 -9.09 -28.85 -7.84
N GLN A 196 -8.37 -28.18 -8.74
CA GLN A 196 -6.98 -27.77 -8.55
C GLN A 196 -6.84 -26.44 -7.78
N LEU A 197 -7.94 -25.71 -7.58
CA LEU A 197 -7.96 -24.44 -6.86
C LEU A 197 -8.23 -24.65 -5.38
N PRO A 198 -7.87 -23.70 -4.50
CA PRO A 198 -8.09 -23.81 -3.06
C PRO A 198 -9.56 -24.11 -2.72
N PRO A 199 -9.85 -24.82 -1.62
CA PRO A 199 -11.23 -25.11 -1.25
C PRO A 199 -12.04 -23.81 -1.09
N LYS A 200 -13.34 -23.89 -1.37
CA LYS A 200 -14.26 -22.72 -1.30
C LYS A 200 -13.89 -21.57 -2.26
N SER A 201 -13.11 -21.85 -3.32
CA SER A 201 -12.87 -20.89 -4.39
C SER A 201 -14.16 -20.58 -5.15
N LEU A 202 -14.43 -19.29 -5.35
CA LEU A 202 -15.48 -18.80 -6.22
C LEU A 202 -14.96 -18.76 -7.66
N ILE A 203 -15.54 -19.56 -8.54
CA ILE A 203 -15.20 -19.53 -9.97
C ILE A 203 -15.90 -18.35 -10.64
N LEU A 204 -15.16 -17.52 -11.37
CA LEU A 204 -15.66 -16.32 -12.03
C LEU A 204 -15.72 -16.54 -13.56
N PRO A 205 -16.79 -17.15 -14.10
CA PRO A 205 -16.85 -17.57 -15.50
C PRO A 205 -16.76 -16.43 -16.52
N GLN A 206 -17.26 -15.24 -16.16
CA GLN A 206 -17.19 -14.03 -16.99
C GLN A 206 -15.82 -13.35 -16.95
N GLY A 207 -14.96 -13.73 -16.00
CA GLY A 207 -13.60 -13.23 -15.81
C GLY A 207 -13.44 -12.33 -14.58
N GLY A 208 -12.20 -12.24 -14.09
CA GLY A 208 -11.87 -11.46 -12.89
C GLY A 208 -12.07 -9.96 -13.04
N VAL A 209 -11.76 -9.39 -14.20
CA VAL A 209 -11.94 -7.94 -14.46
C VAL A 209 -13.42 -7.54 -14.44
N VAL A 210 -14.30 -8.38 -15.01
CA VAL A 210 -15.75 -8.16 -14.96
C VAL A 210 -16.25 -8.20 -13.51
N ARG A 211 -15.79 -9.18 -12.72
CA ARG A 211 -16.12 -9.26 -11.29
C ARG A 211 -15.70 -8.02 -10.51
N ILE A 212 -14.50 -7.50 -10.76
CA ILE A 212 -14.01 -6.28 -10.11
C ILE A 212 -14.87 -5.06 -10.48
N MET A 213 -15.29 -4.94 -11.73
CA MET A 213 -16.21 -3.89 -12.17
C MET A 213 -17.55 -3.99 -11.43
N GLU A 214 -18.18 -5.17 -11.41
CA GLU A 214 -19.44 -5.43 -10.69
C GLU A 214 -19.33 -5.12 -9.20
N LEU A 215 -18.21 -5.48 -8.55
CA LEU A 215 -18.01 -5.19 -7.13
C LEU A 215 -17.88 -3.68 -6.89
N GLN A 216 -17.15 -2.96 -7.74
CA GLN A 216 -17.03 -1.50 -7.63
C GLN A 216 -18.39 -0.82 -7.81
N GLU A 217 -19.22 -1.28 -8.75
CA GLU A 217 -20.60 -0.79 -8.93
C GLU A 217 -21.47 -1.02 -7.68
N HIS A 218 -21.24 -2.12 -6.95
CA HIS A 218 -21.86 -2.39 -5.65
C HIS A 218 -21.23 -1.64 -4.47
N GLY A 219 -20.33 -0.69 -4.73
CA GLY A 219 -19.71 0.16 -3.72
C GLY A 219 -18.49 -0.47 -3.03
N TYR A 220 -17.85 -1.47 -3.65
CA TYR A 220 -16.59 -2.02 -3.12
C TYR A 220 -15.43 -1.06 -3.38
N ILE A 221 -14.56 -0.94 -2.39
CA ILE A 221 -13.27 -0.25 -2.51
C ILE A 221 -12.29 -1.19 -3.21
N TYR A 222 -11.75 -0.75 -4.34
CA TYR A 222 -10.77 -1.49 -5.12
C TYR A 222 -9.34 -1.21 -4.67
N LEU A 223 -8.57 -2.28 -4.45
CA LEU A 223 -7.16 -2.23 -4.03
C LEU A 223 -6.29 -3.15 -4.91
N ARG A 224 -5.13 -2.64 -5.35
CA ARG A 224 -4.11 -3.40 -6.08
C ARG A 224 -2.72 -3.13 -5.48
N PRO A 225 -2.27 -3.95 -4.52
CA PRO A 225 -0.96 -3.80 -3.87
C PRO A 225 0.21 -4.18 -4.77
#